data_AF-A0AAP2XSN1-F1
#
_entry.id   AF-A0AAP2XSN1-F1
#
_cell.length_a   1.000
_cell.length_b   1.000
_cell.length_c   1.000
_cell.angle_alpha   90.00
_cell.angle_beta   90.00
_cell.angle_gamma   90.00
#
_symmetry.space_group_name_H-M   'P 1'
#
loop_
_entity.id
_entity.type
_entity.pdbx_description
1 polymer ?
#
loop_
_entity_poly.entity_id
_entity_poly.type
_entity_poly.pdbx_seq_one_letter_code
_entity_poly.pdbx_strand_id
1 'polypeptide(L)'
;MKNAITCAMSMLFITFVSIIMVNVMSFQMQVAKVNDYHYGIVNEIESSDFSATAINSAVNNGKYTVSVTPRSTKEDLRIYQVTTKTTVRMPVFGFTQTYVKESTAR
;
A
#
# COMPACT_ATOMS: atom_id res chain seq x y z
N MET A 1 -48.61 4.60 8.14
CA MET A 1 -47.90 4.22 6.89
C MET A 1 -46.75 5.16 6.53
N LYS A 2 -46.94 6.49 6.49
CA LYS A 2 -45.88 7.45 6.13
C LYS A 2 -44.60 7.31 6.97
N ASN A 3 -44.73 7.23 8.30
CA ASN A 3 -43.58 7.06 9.20
C ASN A 3 -42.84 5.72 9.03
N ALA A 4 -43.56 4.65 8.70
CA ALA A 4 -42.97 3.33 8.47
C ALA A 4 -42.15 3.32 7.17
N ILE A 5 -42.67 3.95 6.11
CA ILE A 5 -41.97 4.09 4.83
C ILE A 5 -40.72 4.96 4.98
N THR A 6 -40.81 6.09 5.70
CA THR A 6 -39.64 6.94 5.99
C THR A 6 -38.58 6.19 6.77
N CYS A 7 -38.97 5.43 7.79
CA CYS A 7 -38.03 4.64 8.60
C CYS A 7 -37.33 3.55 7.76
N ALA A 8 -38.06 2.82 6.92
CA ALA A 8 -37.49 1.84 6.01
C ALA A 8 -36.51 2.47 5.00
N MET A 9 -36.86 3.62 4.43
CA MET A 9 -35.97 4.36 3.52
C MET A 9 -34.70 4.85 4.22
N SER A 10 -34.80 5.33 5.46
CA SER A 10 -33.62 5.71 6.25
C SER A 10 -32.72 4.52 6.56
N MET A 11 -33.27 3.35 6.89
CA MET A 11 -32.47 2.13 7.12
C MET A 11 -31.74 1.69 5.85
N LEU A 12 -32.41 1.70 4.70
CA LEU A 12 -31.76 1.38 3.41
C LEU A 12 -30.65 2.37 3.08
N PHE A 13 -30.87 3.65 3.32
CA PHE A 13 -29.87 4.69 3.10
C PHE A 13 -28.66 4.52 4.00
N ILE A 14 -28.87 4.31 5.31
CA ILE A 14 -27.78 4.08 6.26
C ILE A 14 -26.98 2.84 5.88
N THR A 15 -27.66 1.73 5.55
CA THR A 15 -27.00 0.48 5.14
C THR A 15 -26.13 0.68 3.90
N PHE A 16 -26.64 1.41 2.90
CA PHE A 16 -25.88 1.73 1.70
C PHE A 16 -24.62 2.55 2.01
N VAL A 17 -24.74 3.61 2.83
CA VAL A 17 -23.61 4.45 3.23
C VAL A 17 -22.59 3.67 4.05
N SER A 18 -23.03 2.80 4.96
CA SER A 18 -22.15 1.94 5.76
C SER A 18 -21.33 1.00 4.89
N ILE A 19 -21.94 0.38 3.88
CA ILE A 19 -21.24 -0.50 2.93
C ILE A 19 -20.14 0.29 2.19
N ILE A 20 -20.45 1.50 1.70
CA ILE A 20 -19.46 2.35 1.03
C ILE A 20 -18.28 2.67 1.97
N MET A 21 -18.57 3.08 3.21
CA MET A 21 -17.53 3.44 4.18
C MET A 21 -16.60 2.28 4.53
N VAL A 22 -17.14 1.07 4.74
CA VAL A 22 -16.32 -0.13 5.00
C VAL A 22 -15.37 -0.43 3.84
N ASN A 23 -15.80 -0.17 2.61
CA ASN A 23 -14.97 -0.38 1.43
C ASN A 23 -13.86 0.66 1.30
N VAL A 24 -14.16 1.92 1.59
CA VAL A 24 -13.13 2.99 1.64
C VAL A 24 -12.10 2.68 2.72
N MET A 25 -12.52 2.27 3.91
CA MET A 25 -11.59 1.85 4.98
C MET A 25 -10.75 0.64 4.58
N SER A 26 -11.35 -0.37 3.94
CA SER A 26 -10.65 -1.56 3.46
C SER A 26 -9.59 -1.23 2.39
N PHE A 27 -9.87 -0.26 1.53
CA PHE A 27 -8.91 0.25 0.55
C PHE A 27 -7.75 0.99 1.23
N GLN A 28 -8.05 1.90 2.15
CA GLN A 28 -7.04 2.64 2.91
C GLN A 28 -6.14 1.69 3.73
N MET A 29 -6.70 0.64 4.32
CA MET A 29 -5.93 -0.33 5.11
C MET A 29 -4.97 -1.16 4.24
N GLN A 30 -5.35 -1.50 3.00
CA GLN A 30 -4.44 -2.13 2.04
C GLN A 30 -3.27 -1.20 1.69
N VAL A 31 -3.55 0.08 1.44
CA VAL A 31 -2.52 1.10 1.16
C VAL A 31 -1.60 1.32 2.35
N ALA A 32 -2.14 1.41 3.56
CA ALA A 32 -1.36 1.59 4.79
C ALA A 32 -0.37 0.43 5.01
N LYS A 33 -0.85 -0.82 4.90
CA LYS A 33 0.02 -2.01 5.02
C LYS A 33 1.17 -2.00 4.01
N VAL A 34 0.91 -1.55 2.80
CA VAL A 34 1.93 -1.46 1.74
C VAL A 34 2.95 -0.37 2.05
N ASN A 35 2.49 0.77 2.55
CA ASN A 35 3.38 1.85 2.99
C ASN A 35 4.25 1.42 4.16
N ASP A 36 3.67 0.81 5.20
CA ASP A 36 4.42 0.32 6.37
C ASP A 36 5.48 -0.70 5.93
N TYR A 37 5.12 -1.61 5.04
CA TYR A 37 6.05 -2.58 4.48
C TYR A 37 7.16 -1.92 3.64
N HIS A 38 6.81 -0.93 2.82
CA HIS A 38 7.77 -0.19 2.01
C HIS A 38 8.80 0.56 2.88
N TYR A 39 8.35 1.27 3.91
CA TYR A 39 9.23 1.94 4.86
C TYR A 39 10.06 0.94 5.68
N GLY A 40 9.51 -0.23 6.00
CA GLY A 40 10.25 -1.34 6.62
C GLY A 40 11.43 -1.80 5.76
N ILE A 41 11.21 -2.01 4.46
CA ILE A 41 12.29 -2.37 3.52
C ILE A 41 13.35 -1.28 3.43
N VAL A 42 12.93 -0.01 3.29
CA VAL A 42 13.87 1.11 3.22
C VAL A 42 14.78 1.12 4.45
N ASN A 43 14.19 1.01 5.63
CA ASN A 43 14.94 0.96 6.89
C ASN A 43 15.83 -0.29 7.01
N GLU A 44 15.39 -1.45 6.52
CA GLU A 44 16.20 -2.68 6.49
C GLU A 44 17.41 -2.53 5.53
N ILE A 45 17.23 -1.87 4.40
CA ILE A 45 18.33 -1.58 3.45
C ILE A 45 19.32 -0.57 4.04
N GLU A 46 18.83 0.50 4.68
CA GLU A 46 19.69 1.51 5.33
C GLU A 46 20.46 0.92 6.53
N SER A 47 19.80 0.12 7.37
CA SER A 47 20.44 -0.49 8.55
C SER A 47 21.38 -1.66 8.23
N SER A 48 21.28 -2.25 7.04
CA SER A 48 22.15 -3.34 6.58
C SER A 48 23.37 -2.87 5.77
N ASP A 49 23.65 -1.56 5.76
CA ASP A 49 24.73 -0.93 4.99
C ASP A 49 24.71 -1.35 3.51
N PHE A 50 23.50 -1.45 2.95
CA PHE A 50 23.24 -1.82 1.56
C PHE A 50 23.75 -3.21 1.17
N SER A 51 23.69 -4.17 2.09
CA SER A 51 24.04 -5.57 1.83
C SER A 51 23.21 -6.17 0.70
N ALA A 52 23.88 -6.87 -0.21
CA ALA A 52 23.24 -7.58 -1.32
C ALA A 52 22.20 -8.61 -0.82
N THR A 53 22.34 -9.14 0.39
CA THR A 53 21.39 -10.10 0.98
C THR A 53 20.08 -9.43 1.38
N ALA A 54 20.12 -8.23 1.96
CA ALA A 54 18.91 -7.47 2.34
C ALA A 54 18.12 -7.03 1.10
N ILE A 55 18.83 -6.58 0.05
CA ILE A 55 18.23 -6.22 -1.23
C ILE A 55 17.56 -7.44 -1.88
N ASN A 56 18.23 -8.61 -1.89
CA ASN A 56 17.66 -9.84 -2.44
C ASN A 56 16.45 -10.35 -1.64
N SER A 57 16.45 -10.22 -0.31
CA SER A 57 15.30 -10.56 0.54
C SER A 57 14.10 -9.63 0.30
N ALA A 58 14.36 -8.34 0.08
CA ALA A 58 13.31 -7.37 -0.25
C ALA A 58 12.67 -7.64 -1.62
N VAL A 59 13.48 -7.97 -2.64
CA VAL A 59 13.02 -8.28 -4.00
C VAL A 59 12.28 -9.62 -4.07
N ASN A 60 12.72 -10.63 -3.30
CA ASN A 60 12.16 -11.98 -3.34
C ASN A 60 11.09 -12.26 -2.28
N ASN A 61 10.38 -11.25 -1.78
CA ASN A 61 9.42 -11.42 -0.68
C ASN A 61 8.13 -12.18 -1.09
N GLY A 62 7.84 -12.32 -2.39
CA GLY A 62 6.64 -13.02 -2.90
C GLY A 62 5.31 -12.30 -2.65
N LYS A 63 5.27 -11.30 -1.76
CA LYS A 63 4.05 -10.52 -1.42
C LYS A 63 3.87 -9.25 -2.25
N TYR A 64 4.96 -8.60 -2.68
CA TYR A 64 4.91 -7.31 -3.37
C TYR A 64 5.94 -7.17 -4.51
N THR A 65 5.55 -6.37 -5.49
CA THR A 65 6.30 -5.69 -6.56
C THR A 65 7.55 -4.89 -6.20
N VAL A 66 8.58 -5.41 -5.53
CA VAL A 66 9.71 -4.56 -5.08
C VAL A 66 10.84 -4.51 -6.12
N SER A 67 11.21 -3.32 -6.58
CA SER A 67 12.42 -3.07 -7.38
C SER A 67 13.33 -2.07 -6.69
N VAL A 68 14.61 -2.39 -6.57
CA VAL A 68 15.63 -1.51 -5.98
C VAL A 68 16.60 -1.12 -7.09
N THR A 69 16.65 0.17 -7.45
CA THR A 69 17.55 0.68 -8.50
C THR A 69 18.58 1.64 -7.91
N PRO A 70 19.88 1.49 -8.19
CA PRO A 70 20.91 2.43 -7.75
C PRO A 70 20.73 3.77 -8.47
N ARG A 71 20.66 4.89 -7.73
CA ARG A 71 20.42 6.23 -8.30
C ARG A 71 21.69 7.09 -8.35
N SER A 72 22.65 6.86 -7.46
CA SER A 72 23.96 7.52 -7.51
C SER A 72 25.01 6.75 -6.71
N THR A 73 26.20 6.63 -7.30
CA THR A 73 27.42 6.16 -6.64
C THR A 73 28.41 7.31 -6.67
N LYS A 74 28.20 8.35 -5.85
CA LYS A 74 29.32 9.20 -5.44
C LYS A 74 30.03 8.46 -4.31
N GLU A 75 31.36 8.48 -4.29
CA GLU A 75 32.26 7.64 -3.49
C GLU A 75 31.98 7.60 -1.96
N ASP A 76 31.06 8.42 -1.45
CA ASP A 76 30.70 8.54 -0.03
C ASP A 76 29.20 8.37 0.29
N LEU A 77 28.31 8.20 -0.70
CA LEU A 77 26.87 8.02 -0.46
C LEU A 77 26.27 6.99 -1.43
N ARG A 78 25.87 5.84 -0.87
CA ARG A 78 25.14 4.79 -1.59
C ARG A 78 23.65 5.13 -1.59
N ILE A 79 23.14 5.71 -2.68
CA ILE A 79 21.72 6.08 -2.78
C ILE A 79 20.98 5.05 -3.63
N TYR A 80 20.02 4.36 -3.01
CA TYR A 80 19.14 3.41 -3.69
C TYR A 80 17.70 3.93 -3.77
N GLN A 81 17.07 3.81 -4.93
CA GLN A 81 15.64 4.05 -5.09
C GLN A 81 14.90 2.73 -4.91
N VAL A 82 14.03 2.68 -3.90
CA VAL A 82 13.15 1.55 -3.64
C VAL A 82 11.79 1.90 -4.23
N THR A 83 11.27 1.05 -5.10
CA THR A 83 9.91 1.15 -5.64
C THR A 83 9.14 -0.11 -5.27
N THR A 84 8.03 0.04 -4.57
CA THR A 84 7.13 -1.05 -4.21
C THR A 84 5.82 -0.88 -4.94
N LYS A 85 5.48 -1.89 -5.74
CA LYS A 85 4.21 -1.98 -6.47
C LYS A 85 3.30 -3.01 -5.83
N THR A 86 2.02 -2.69 -5.76
CA THR A 86 0.99 -3.65 -5.40
C THR A 86 -0.27 -3.39 -6.20
N THR A 87 -1.11 -4.41 -6.29
CA THR A 87 -2.45 -4.27 -6.85
C THR A 87 -3.43 -4.17 -5.69
N VAL A 88 -4.04 -3.00 -5.51
CA VAL A 88 -5.05 -2.77 -4.47
C VAL A 88 -6.42 -3.01 -5.08
N ARG A 89 -7.28 -3.74 -4.37
CA ARG A 89 -8.63 -4.06 -4.81
C ARG A 89 -9.68 -3.41 -3.93
N MET A 90 -10.66 -2.75 -4.55
CA MET A 90 -11.89 -2.35 -3.88
C MET A 90 -12.91 -3.50 -3.92
N PRO A 91 -13.37 -4.00 -2.75
CA PRO A 91 -14.24 -5.18 -2.70
C PRO A 91 -15.60 -5.00 -3.41
N VAL A 92 -16.29 -3.89 -3.20
CA VAL A 92 -17.68 -3.70 -3.66
C VAL A 92 -17.82 -3.29 -5.12
N PHE A 93 -16.81 -2.65 -5.71
CA PHE A 93 -16.89 -2.18 -7.10
C PHE A 93 -15.97 -2.93 -8.07
N GLY A 94 -15.23 -3.94 -7.60
CA GLY A 94 -14.30 -4.71 -8.42
C GLY A 94 -13.12 -3.89 -8.98
N PHE A 95 -13.01 -2.61 -8.63
CA PHE A 95 -11.92 -1.75 -9.10
C PHE A 95 -10.60 -2.28 -8.57
N THR A 96 -9.72 -2.54 -9.52
CA THR A 96 -8.37 -3.03 -9.27
C THR A 96 -7.43 -1.96 -9.76
N GLN A 97 -6.66 -1.35 -8.86
CA GLN A 97 -5.73 -0.28 -9.20
C GLN A 97 -4.32 -0.66 -8.76
N THR A 98 -3.35 -0.43 -9.63
CA THR A 98 -1.93 -0.61 -9.28
C THR A 98 -1.49 0.60 -8.46
N TYR A 99 -1.18 0.36 -7.18
CA TYR A 99 -0.57 1.35 -6.30
C TYR A 99 0.95 1.21 -6.38
N VAL A 100 1.63 2.33 -6.59
CA VAL A 100 3.09 2.41 -6.69
C VAL A 100 3.56 3.39 -5.62
N LYS A 101 4.47 2.94 -4.77
CA LYS A 101 5.15 3.77 -3.77
C LYS A 101 6.64 3.79 -4.09
N GLU A 102 7.21 4.99 -4.14
CA GLU A 102 8.63 5.21 -4.40
C GLU A 102 9.25 5.98 -3.24
N SER A 103 10.40 5.52 -2.75
CA SER A 103 11.22 6.24 -1.77
C SER A 103 12.70 6.03 -2.07
N THR A 104 13.55 6.90 -1.51
CA THR A 104 15.00 6.77 -1.58
C THR A 104 15.54 6.32 -0.25
N ALA A 105 16.32 5.24 -0.24
CA ALA A 105 17.19 4.85 0.87
C ALA A 105 18.53 5.58 0.70
N ARG A 106 19.03 6.20 1.78
CA ARG A 106 20.28 7.00 1.78
C ARG A 106 21.25 6.61 2.88
#